data_AF-A0A7X2IL31-F1
#
_entry.id   AF-A0A7X2IL31-F1
#
_cell.length_a   1.000
_cell.length_b   1.000
_cell.length_c   1.000
_cell.angle_alpha   90.00
_cell.angle_beta   90.00
_cell.angle_gamma   90.00
#
_symmetry.space_group_name_H-M   'P 1'
#
loop_
_entity.id
_entity.type
_entity.pdbx_description
1 polymer ?
#
loop_
_entity_poly.entity_id
_entity_poly.type
_entity_poly.pdbx_seq_one_letter_code
_entity_poly.pdbx_strand_id
1 'polypeptide(L)'
;MRFRMERRAPYALAVQLVSAGAGLALLFVQQFSPLPPPGPCDGAAQIVYDTGRTCHAGLDAMFRALAAPAQPGFVRAVYVRPADGPVHGPWVGAHQATYVWQPGTLAAYAAPQQAQAARRSGGGRLLPYGDVVEITVHLVTKE
;
A
#
# COMPACT_ATOMS: atom_id res chain seq x y z
N MET A 1 32.45 65.37 -23.50
CA MET A 1 32.63 64.45 -24.67
C MET A 1 32.38 63.04 -24.18
N ARG A 2 31.45 62.31 -24.81
CA ARG A 2 31.15 60.89 -24.53
C ARG A 2 32.15 60.02 -25.29
N PHE A 3 32.77 59.05 -24.61
CA PHE A 3 33.38 57.89 -25.25
C PHE A 3 32.97 56.63 -24.49
N ARG A 4 32.35 55.71 -25.22
CA ARG A 4 31.94 54.37 -24.82
C ARG A 4 32.67 53.41 -25.75
N MET A 5 33.37 52.42 -25.21
CA MET A 5 33.75 51.13 -25.82
C MET A 5 34.58 50.39 -24.76
N GLU A 6 34.11 49.30 -24.15
CA GLU A 6 33.94 47.92 -24.66
C GLU A 6 35.09 46.99 -24.21
N ARG A 7 34.68 45.87 -23.61
CA ARG A 7 35.27 44.51 -23.71
C ARG A 7 36.67 44.25 -23.15
N ARG A 8 36.73 43.42 -22.10
CA ARG A 8 37.17 42.00 -22.10
C ARG A 8 37.58 41.60 -20.69
N ALA A 9 36.95 40.55 -20.16
CA ALA A 9 37.58 39.72 -19.13
C ALA A 9 38.85 39.08 -19.70
N PRO A 10 39.87 38.85 -18.87
CA PRO A 10 40.22 37.45 -18.64
C PRO A 10 40.57 37.12 -17.19
N TYR A 11 40.57 35.82 -16.98
CA TYR A 11 40.70 35.04 -15.75
C TYR A 11 42.09 35.06 -15.11
N ALA A 12 42.10 34.53 -13.87
CA ALA A 12 43.21 33.94 -13.11
C ALA A 12 43.97 34.92 -12.19
N LEU A 13 44.31 34.62 -10.94
CA LEU A 13 44.26 33.40 -10.13
C LEU A 13 44.58 33.85 -8.69
N ALA A 14 43.78 33.47 -7.68
CA ALA A 14 44.28 33.42 -6.30
C ALA A 14 43.49 32.35 -5.54
N VAL A 15 44.12 31.19 -5.49
CA VAL A 15 43.74 29.99 -4.73
C VAL A 15 43.75 30.31 -3.24
N GLN A 16 42.65 30.03 -2.53
CA GLN A 16 42.72 29.60 -1.13
C GLN A 16 41.78 28.41 -0.92
N LEU A 17 42.40 27.29 -0.53
CA LEU A 17 41.78 26.07 -0.07
C LEU A 17 40.91 26.36 1.18
N VAL A 18 39.68 25.83 1.19
CA VAL A 18 39.11 25.26 2.41
C VAL A 18 38.55 23.88 2.04
N SER A 19 39.32 22.89 2.41
CA SER A 19 38.97 21.48 2.50
C SER A 19 37.84 21.25 3.53
N ALA A 20 37.15 20.13 3.37
CA ALA A 20 36.12 19.57 4.27
C ALA A 20 34.68 20.04 4.05
N GLY A 21 34.07 19.53 2.98
CA GLY A 21 32.62 19.56 2.77
C GLY A 21 32.13 18.51 1.77
N ALA A 22 32.87 17.42 1.58
CA ALA A 22 32.39 16.25 0.85
C ALA A 22 31.47 15.43 1.79
N GLY A 23 30.33 15.99 2.13
CA GLY A 23 29.23 15.27 2.75
C GLY A 23 28.10 15.27 1.75
N LEU A 24 27.92 14.15 1.05
CA LEU A 24 26.84 13.95 0.09
C LEU A 24 25.52 14.49 0.66
N ALA A 25 24.98 15.54 0.06
CA ALA A 25 23.54 15.73 0.03
C ALA A 25 22.96 14.62 -0.87
N LEU A 26 23.02 13.38 -0.38
CA LEU A 26 22.12 12.31 -0.80
C LEU A 26 20.74 12.81 -0.42
N LEU A 27 20.12 13.51 -1.36
CA LEU A 27 18.68 13.65 -1.44
C LEU A 27 18.12 12.25 -1.24
N PHE A 28 17.67 11.95 -0.02
CA PHE A 28 16.79 10.84 0.29
C PHE A 28 15.47 11.15 -0.42
N VAL A 29 15.47 11.00 -1.75
CA VAL A 29 14.24 10.69 -2.49
C VAL A 29 13.89 9.32 -1.96
N GLN A 30 13.09 9.26 -0.89
CA GLN A 30 12.44 8.03 -0.51
C GLN A 30 11.66 7.60 -1.74
N GLN A 31 12.22 6.61 -2.44
CA GLN A 31 11.61 5.89 -3.52
C GLN A 31 10.31 5.31 -2.95
N PHE A 32 9.21 6.05 -3.09
CA PHE A 32 7.88 5.47 -3.07
C PHE A 32 7.83 4.57 -4.29
N SER A 33 8.37 3.35 -4.18
CA SER A 33 8.13 2.33 -5.17
C SER A 33 6.61 2.20 -5.30
N PRO A 34 6.03 2.42 -6.49
CA PRO A 34 4.60 2.25 -6.66
C PRO A 34 4.23 0.83 -6.21
N LEU A 35 3.11 0.73 -5.48
CA LEU A 35 2.59 -0.56 -5.02
C LEU A 35 2.49 -1.51 -6.23
N PRO A 36 3.05 -2.72 -6.13
CA PRO A 36 3.03 -3.66 -7.25
C PRO A 36 1.57 -3.96 -7.61
N PRO A 37 1.15 -3.78 -8.88
CA PRO A 37 -0.24 -3.97 -9.25
C PRO A 37 -0.68 -5.42 -8.99
N PRO A 38 -1.98 -5.64 -8.72
CA PRO A 38 -2.50 -6.99 -8.56
C PRO A 38 -2.34 -7.78 -9.86
N GLY A 39 -2.05 -9.08 -9.73
CA GLY A 39 -1.94 -10.02 -10.84
C GLY A 39 -3.27 -10.73 -11.15
N PRO A 40 -3.32 -11.51 -12.25
CA PRO A 40 -4.44 -12.38 -12.54
C PRO A 40 -4.65 -13.36 -11.38
N CYS A 41 -5.89 -13.46 -10.92
CA CYS A 41 -6.33 -14.29 -9.81
C CYS A 41 -7.84 -14.43 -9.96
N ASP A 42 -8.40 -15.61 -9.68
CA ASP A 42 -9.86 -15.88 -9.69
C ASP A 42 -10.47 -15.85 -8.27
N GLY A 43 -9.64 -15.61 -7.26
CA GLY A 43 -10.05 -15.47 -5.87
C GLY A 43 -10.50 -14.05 -5.50
N ALA A 44 -11.11 -13.91 -4.31
CA ALA A 44 -11.56 -12.62 -3.78
C ALA A 44 -10.44 -11.77 -3.16
N ALA A 45 -9.25 -12.35 -2.94
CA ALA A 45 -8.13 -11.67 -2.30
C ALA A 45 -6.77 -12.09 -2.90
N GLN A 46 -5.78 -11.21 -2.83
CA GLN A 46 -4.42 -11.47 -3.27
C GLN A 46 -3.41 -10.81 -2.34
N ILE A 47 -2.40 -11.57 -1.91
CA ILE A 47 -1.24 -11.06 -1.18
C ILE A 47 -0.05 -11.06 -2.14
N VAL A 48 0.62 -9.92 -2.26
CA VAL A 48 1.83 -9.73 -3.05
C VAL A 48 3.02 -9.64 -2.11
N TYR A 49 3.91 -10.61 -2.21
CA TYR A 49 5.20 -10.64 -1.52
C TYR A 49 6.31 -10.11 -2.43
N ASP A 50 7.49 -9.89 -1.88
CA ASP A 50 8.73 -9.71 -2.63
C ASP A 50 9.15 -10.99 -3.38
N THR A 51 8.83 -12.16 -2.83
CA THR A 51 9.13 -13.49 -3.41
C THR A 51 8.10 -14.00 -4.42
N GLY A 52 6.90 -13.40 -4.48
CA GLY A 52 5.83 -13.90 -5.34
C GLY A 52 4.45 -13.36 -5.00
N ARG A 53 3.39 -14.04 -5.48
CA ARG A 53 2.00 -13.67 -5.25
C ARG A 53 1.18 -14.89 -4.87
N THR A 54 0.19 -14.70 -4.00
CA THR A 54 -0.73 -15.76 -3.59
C THR A 54 -2.17 -15.28 -3.74
N CYS A 55 -3.02 -16.15 -4.28
CA CYS A 55 -4.43 -15.88 -4.54
C CYS A 55 -5.27 -16.64 -3.52
N HIS A 56 -6.28 -15.98 -2.95
CA HIS A 56 -7.14 -16.53 -1.92
C HIS A 56 -8.60 -16.46 -2.37
N ALA A 57 -9.31 -17.58 -2.21
CA ALA A 57 -10.71 -17.69 -2.60
C ALA A 57 -11.62 -16.70 -1.83
N GLY A 58 -11.28 -16.40 -0.56
CA GLY A 58 -12.04 -15.52 0.31
C GLY A 58 -11.17 -14.70 1.25
N LEU A 59 -11.75 -13.66 1.87
CA LEU A 59 -11.08 -12.78 2.82
C LEU A 59 -10.59 -13.54 4.06
N ASP A 60 -11.35 -14.49 4.58
CA ASP A 60 -10.94 -15.29 5.75
C ASP A 60 -9.68 -16.12 5.48
N ALA A 61 -9.53 -16.65 4.27
CA ALA A 61 -8.33 -17.39 3.88
C ALA A 61 -7.11 -16.46 3.75
N MET A 62 -7.32 -15.24 3.24
CA MET A 62 -6.28 -14.22 3.14
C MET A 62 -5.83 -13.76 4.54
N PHE A 63 -6.75 -13.39 5.43
CA PHE A 63 -6.37 -12.91 6.76
C PHE A 63 -5.73 -14.01 7.62
N ARG A 64 -6.16 -15.27 7.48
CA ARG A 64 -5.45 -16.41 8.09
C ARG A 64 -4.02 -16.55 7.56
N ALA A 65 -3.81 -16.38 6.26
CA ALA A 65 -2.48 -16.39 5.68
C ALA A 65 -1.62 -15.22 6.22
N LEU A 66 -2.18 -14.02 6.37
CA LEU A 66 -1.47 -12.87 6.95
C LEU A 66 -1.14 -13.05 8.45
N ALA A 67 -1.99 -13.76 9.19
CA ALA A 67 -1.78 -14.06 10.60
C ALA A 67 -0.81 -15.22 10.84
N ALA A 68 -0.45 -15.99 9.80
CA ALA A 68 0.46 -17.11 9.95
C ALA A 68 1.85 -16.64 10.38
N PRO A 69 2.51 -17.32 11.33
CA PRO A 69 3.83 -16.93 11.81
C PRO A 69 4.91 -17.09 10.72
N ALA A 70 4.71 -18.04 9.79
CA ALA A 70 5.58 -18.25 8.65
C ALA A 70 5.01 -17.56 7.42
N GLN A 71 5.64 -16.45 7.01
CA GLN A 71 5.35 -15.77 5.75
C GLN A 71 6.34 -16.23 4.66
N PRO A 72 5.90 -16.41 3.40
CA PRO A 72 6.77 -16.79 2.30
C PRO A 72 7.72 -15.66 1.85
N GLY A 73 7.58 -14.46 2.41
CA GLY A 73 8.39 -13.29 2.11
C GLY A 73 7.83 -12.03 2.80
N PHE A 74 8.37 -10.87 2.45
CA PHE A 74 7.84 -9.59 2.92
C PHE A 74 6.61 -9.19 2.12
N VAL A 75 5.50 -8.92 2.82
CA VAL A 75 4.27 -8.42 2.18
C VAL A 75 4.52 -7.02 1.62
N ARG A 76 4.39 -6.87 0.30
CA ARG A 76 4.51 -5.60 -0.42
C ARG A 76 3.16 -4.93 -0.65
N ALA A 77 2.11 -5.72 -0.86
CA ALA A 77 0.75 -5.21 -1.05
C ALA A 77 -0.29 -6.30 -0.76
N VAL A 78 -1.48 -5.88 -0.36
CA VAL A 78 -2.64 -6.75 -0.18
C VAL A 78 -3.80 -6.15 -0.96
N TYR A 79 -4.48 -6.96 -1.75
CA TYR A 79 -5.59 -6.57 -2.61
C TYR A 79 -6.82 -7.42 -2.31
N VAL A 80 -7.98 -6.78 -2.37
CA VAL A 80 -9.29 -7.42 -2.17
C VAL A 80 -10.24 -7.04 -3.31
N ARG A 81 -11.15 -7.94 -3.66
CA ARG A 81 -12.28 -7.60 -4.53
C ARG A 81 -13.42 -7.03 -3.69
N PRO A 82 -13.99 -5.88 -4.09
CA PRO A 82 -15.21 -5.37 -3.47
C PRO A 82 -16.36 -6.37 -3.64
N ALA A 83 -17.11 -6.62 -2.57
CA ALA A 83 -18.25 -7.53 -2.56
C ALA A 83 -19.42 -7.05 -3.44
N ASP A 84 -19.47 -5.74 -3.70
CA ASP A 84 -20.44 -5.05 -4.53
C ASP A 84 -19.95 -4.72 -5.93
N GLY A 85 -18.72 -5.13 -6.27
CA GLY A 85 -18.19 -5.05 -7.62
C GLY A 85 -18.65 -6.25 -8.47
N PRO A 86 -18.53 -6.17 -9.81
CA PRO A 86 -18.63 -7.36 -10.63
C PRO A 86 -17.64 -8.42 -10.12
N VAL A 87 -17.95 -9.71 -10.31
CA VAL A 87 -17.07 -10.83 -9.93
C VAL A 87 -15.65 -10.65 -10.50
N HIS A 88 -15.51 -9.90 -11.62
CA HIS A 88 -14.25 -9.46 -12.24
C HIS A 88 -13.99 -7.94 -12.17
N GLY A 89 -14.44 -7.28 -11.10
CA GLY A 89 -14.25 -5.85 -10.87
C GLY A 89 -12.82 -5.47 -10.48
N PRO A 90 -12.52 -4.16 -10.44
CA PRO A 90 -11.18 -3.69 -10.10
C PRO A 90 -10.81 -4.07 -8.66
N TRP A 91 -9.57 -4.49 -8.50
CA TRP A 91 -8.97 -4.72 -7.19
C TRP A 91 -8.85 -3.41 -6.40
N VAL A 92 -9.07 -3.49 -5.10
CA VAL A 92 -8.85 -2.39 -4.16
C VAL A 92 -7.72 -2.78 -3.20
N GLY A 93 -6.85 -1.82 -2.87
CA GLY A 93 -5.85 -2.04 -1.83
C GLY A 93 -6.56 -2.31 -0.50
N ALA A 94 -6.21 -3.40 0.17
CA ALA A 94 -6.94 -3.87 1.36
C ALA A 94 -7.01 -2.82 2.48
N HIS A 95 -6.00 -1.94 2.58
CA HIS A 95 -5.94 -0.82 3.52
C HIS A 95 -6.92 0.33 3.19
N GLN A 96 -7.41 0.41 1.96
CA GLN A 96 -8.37 1.43 1.48
C GLN A 96 -9.81 0.91 1.55
N ALA A 97 -9.99 -0.41 1.68
CA ALA A 97 -11.29 -1.02 1.77
C ALA A 97 -11.92 -0.79 3.15
N THR A 98 -13.24 -0.65 3.16
CA THR A 98 -14.04 -0.69 4.38
C THR A 98 -14.65 -2.07 4.54
N TYR A 99 -14.53 -2.67 5.73
CA TYR A 99 -15.02 -4.02 5.95
C TYR A 99 -16.32 -4.01 6.75
N VAL A 100 -17.22 -4.92 6.41
CA VAL A 100 -18.43 -5.20 7.20
C VAL A 100 -18.32 -6.64 7.67
N TRP A 101 -18.32 -6.81 8.98
CA TRP A 101 -18.48 -8.12 9.60
C TRP A 101 -19.96 -8.37 9.89
N GLN A 102 -20.50 -9.37 9.20
CA GLN A 102 -21.81 -9.96 9.47
C GLN A 102 -21.59 -11.31 10.17
N PRO A 103 -22.59 -11.85 10.89
CA PRO A 103 -22.46 -13.16 11.52
C PRO A 103 -21.99 -14.23 10.51
N GLY A 104 -20.73 -14.67 10.64
CA GLY A 104 -20.14 -15.69 9.77
C GLY A 104 -19.68 -15.23 8.38
N THR A 105 -19.66 -13.93 8.08
CA THR A 105 -19.18 -13.44 6.77
C THR A 105 -18.52 -12.08 6.89
N LEU A 106 -17.30 -11.98 6.33
CA LEU A 106 -16.59 -10.72 6.16
C LEU A 106 -16.69 -10.27 4.71
N ALA A 107 -17.13 -9.04 4.48
CA ALA A 107 -17.20 -8.42 3.15
C ALA A 107 -16.36 -7.14 3.11
N ALA A 108 -15.65 -6.93 2.01
CA ALA A 108 -14.88 -5.72 1.75
C ALA A 108 -15.61 -4.83 0.74
N TYR A 109 -15.59 -3.52 0.94
CA TYR A 109 -16.23 -2.53 0.08
C TYR A 109 -15.24 -1.46 -0.31
N ALA A 110 -15.31 -1.02 -1.57
CA ALA A 110 -14.47 0.06 -2.08
C ALA A 110 -14.87 1.42 -1.49
N ALA A 111 -16.18 1.67 -1.32
CA ALA A 111 -16.68 2.92 -0.76
C ALA A 111 -17.29 2.73 0.64
N PRO A 112 -16.96 3.61 1.61
CA PRO A 112 -17.55 3.57 2.95
C PRO A 112 -19.07 3.66 2.97
N GLN A 113 -19.67 4.40 2.02
CA GLN A 113 -21.12 4.56 1.92
C GLN A 113 -21.83 3.24 1.58
N GLN A 114 -21.21 2.42 0.72
CA GLN A 114 -21.71 1.09 0.36
C GLN A 114 -21.63 0.13 1.54
N ALA A 115 -20.49 0.13 2.26
CA ALA A 115 -20.35 -0.61 3.51
C ALA A 115 -21.41 -0.23 4.55
N GLN A 116 -21.71 1.08 4.69
CA GLN A 116 -22.75 1.57 5.59
C GLN A 116 -24.16 1.15 5.14
N ALA A 117 -24.43 1.09 3.85
CA ALA A 117 -25.71 0.62 3.32
C ALA A 117 -25.87 -0.89 3.60
N ALA A 118 -24.84 -1.68 3.31
CA ALA A 118 -24.81 -3.12 3.59
C ALA A 118 -24.96 -3.44 5.09
N ARG A 119 -24.31 -2.65 5.96
CA ARG A 119 -24.49 -2.76 7.41
C ARG A 119 -25.93 -2.48 7.83
N ARG A 120 -26.57 -1.46 7.22
CA ARG A 120 -27.95 -1.08 7.54
C ARG A 120 -28.95 -2.13 7.08
N SER A 121 -28.71 -2.81 5.97
CA SER A 121 -29.63 -3.81 5.42
C SER A 121 -29.45 -5.21 6.01
N GLY A 122 -28.21 -5.64 6.29
CA GLY A 122 -27.90 -7.00 6.75
C GLY A 122 -27.54 -7.12 8.24
N GLY A 123 -27.47 -6.00 8.97
CA GLY A 123 -26.84 -5.96 10.29
C GLY A 123 -25.31 -6.10 10.20
N GLY A 124 -24.62 -5.99 11.32
CA GLY A 124 -23.16 -6.17 11.40
C GLY A 124 -22.38 -4.95 11.88
N ARG A 125 -21.05 -5.10 11.93
CA ARG A 125 -20.12 -4.08 12.45
C ARG A 125 -19.18 -3.62 11.34
N LEU A 126 -18.97 -2.31 11.24
CA LEU A 126 -17.91 -1.77 10.39
C LEU A 126 -16.57 -2.03 11.07
N LEU A 127 -15.63 -2.56 10.30
CA LEU A 127 -14.27 -2.81 10.76
C LEU A 127 -13.30 -2.03 9.86
N PRO A 128 -12.45 -1.15 10.42
CA PRO A 128 -11.29 -0.64 9.70
C PRO A 128 -10.29 -1.79 9.47
N TYR A 129 -9.44 -1.68 8.45
CA TYR A 129 -8.49 -2.74 8.09
C TYR A 129 -7.59 -3.19 9.26
N GLY A 130 -7.14 -2.26 10.11
CA GLY A 130 -6.33 -2.58 11.29
C GLY A 130 -7.02 -3.55 12.26
N ASP A 131 -8.29 -3.28 12.59
CA ASP A 131 -9.08 -4.13 13.47
C ASP A 131 -9.31 -5.53 12.86
N VAL A 132 -9.46 -5.63 11.53
CA VAL A 132 -9.65 -6.93 10.86
C VAL A 132 -8.39 -7.80 10.98
N VAL A 133 -7.22 -7.18 10.82
CA VAL A 133 -5.94 -7.88 10.99
C VAL A 133 -5.77 -8.31 12.45
N GLU A 134 -6.03 -7.42 13.41
CA GLU A 134 -5.91 -7.72 14.85
C GLU A 134 -6.88 -8.82 15.31
N ILE A 135 -8.16 -8.75 14.90
CA ILE A 135 -9.17 -9.77 15.21
C ILE A 135 -8.75 -11.12 14.63
N THR A 136 -8.22 -11.14 13.39
CA THR A 136 -7.83 -12.40 12.77
C THR A 136 -6.60 -13.01 13.44
N VAL A 137 -5.60 -12.19 13.80
CA VAL A 137 -4.43 -12.66 14.56
C VAL A 137 -4.85 -13.26 15.91
N HIS A 138 -5.81 -12.64 16.62
CA HIS A 138 -6.31 -13.17 17.89
C HIS A 138 -7.13 -14.46 17.76
N LEU A 139 -7.79 -14.69 16.62
CA LEU A 139 -8.53 -15.93 16.37
C LEU A 139 -7.60 -17.08 15.96
N VAL A 140 -6.54 -16.79 15.20
CA VAL A 140 -5.56 -17.81 14.74
C VAL A 140 -4.57 -18.22 15.84
N THR A 141 -4.28 -17.35 16.81
CA THR A 141 -3.35 -17.64 17.92
C THR A 141 -3.97 -18.36 19.11
N LYS A 142 -5.28 -18.63 19.08
CA LYS A 142 -6.02 -19.35 20.14
C LYS A 142 -6.32 -20.81 19.80
N GLU A 143 -5.92 -21.28 18.62
CA GLU A 143 -5.91 -22.71 18.25
C GLU A 143 -4.52 -23.30 18.44
#